data_AF-A0A1B1MPA2-F1
#
_entry.id   AF-A0A1B1MPA2-F1
#
_cell.length_a   1.000
_cell.length_b   1.000
_cell.length_c   1.000
_cell.angle_alpha   90.00
_cell.angle_beta   90.00
_cell.angle_gamma   90.00
#
_symmetry.space_group_name_H-M   'P 1'
#
loop_
_entity.id
_entity.type
_entity.pdbx_description
1 polymer ?
#
loop_
_entity_poly.entity_id
_entity_poly.type
_entity_poly.pdbx_seq_one_letter_code
_entity_poly.pdbx_strand_id
1 'polypeptide(L)'
;MEQDRAPDVLSHHRELAGRPLTSYQVVLETIAATTTRIGLTIGAELDTGSYDLGVSVTPAEFHALPITPSTFHGDWNYTLSPVPPRAPDAPATTHRTDPALTGMSRTAFKHLVAVSEPFWDALAEAAFQRRFHRPRSYRHPQTSSVDHTHRLLAAILRRRRAVTMTFLAQLLGVNRTSLSIQYQDAKRILDLHWILVTPIPGSPARTWEQLHARTTPAEARR
;
A
#
# COMPACT_ATOMS: atom_id res chain seq x y z
N MET A 1 14.01 -65.65 49.06
CA MET A 1 14.58 -64.99 47.88
C MET A 1 13.40 -64.48 47.06
N GLU A 2 12.84 -63.33 47.45
CA GLU A 2 13.32 -61.99 47.03
C GLU A 2 12.78 -61.73 45.62
N GLN A 3 11.57 -61.17 45.54
CA GLN A 3 11.36 -59.74 45.33
C GLN A 3 12.14 -59.24 44.12
N ASP A 4 11.45 -59.01 43.00
CA ASP A 4 11.37 -57.61 42.58
C ASP A 4 10.02 -57.32 41.92
N ARG A 5 9.30 -56.42 42.57
CA ARG A 5 7.98 -55.92 42.22
C ARG A 5 8.25 -54.59 41.55
N ALA A 6 8.05 -54.50 40.24
CA ALA A 6 8.13 -53.21 39.55
C ALA A 6 7.20 -52.20 40.26
N PRO A 7 7.69 -51.02 40.66
CA PRO A 7 6.93 -50.11 41.48
C PRO A 7 5.81 -49.44 40.70
N ASP A 8 4.72 -49.25 41.43
CA ASP A 8 3.53 -48.51 41.07
C ASP A 8 3.83 -46.99 41.05
N VAL A 9 3.16 -46.29 40.14
CA VAL A 9 2.89 -44.83 40.12
C VAL A 9 4.06 -43.85 40.25
N LEU A 10 4.40 -43.20 39.13
CA LEU A 10 4.66 -41.75 39.12
C LEU A 10 3.83 -41.09 38.00
N SER A 11 2.59 -40.78 38.35
CA SER A 11 1.68 -39.94 37.59
C SER A 11 2.19 -38.49 37.51
N HIS A 12 3.04 -38.16 36.53
CA HIS A 12 3.31 -36.76 36.16
C HIS A 12 3.49 -36.55 34.65
N HIS A 13 2.86 -37.38 33.81
CA HIS A 13 2.59 -36.94 32.45
C HIS A 13 1.38 -36.01 32.49
N ARG A 14 1.65 -34.70 32.61
CA ARG A 14 0.67 -33.68 32.25
C ARG A 14 0.39 -33.88 30.77
N GLU A 15 -0.66 -34.63 30.46
CA GLU A 15 -1.17 -34.80 29.11
C GLU A 15 -1.42 -33.40 28.54
N LEU A 16 -0.55 -32.97 27.60
CA LEU A 16 -0.77 -31.79 26.77
C LEU A 16 -1.85 -32.13 25.74
N ALA A 17 -3.06 -32.42 26.21
CA ALA A 17 -4.24 -32.39 25.36
C ALA A 17 -4.48 -30.90 25.03
N GLY A 18 -3.92 -30.44 23.91
CA GLY A 18 -4.16 -29.09 23.42
C GLY A 18 -5.66 -28.86 23.28
N ARG A 19 -6.19 -27.77 23.87
CA ARG A 19 -7.59 -27.39 23.63
C ARG A 19 -7.72 -27.00 22.16
N PRO A 20 -8.66 -27.57 21.40
CA PRO A 20 -8.83 -27.21 20.00
C PRO A 20 -9.25 -25.74 19.89
N LEU A 21 -8.61 -24.99 18.98
CA LEU A 21 -8.87 -23.57 18.74
C LEU A 21 -10.13 -23.39 17.88
N THR A 22 -11.30 -23.65 18.47
CA THR A 22 -12.59 -23.71 17.77
C THR A 22 -13.27 -22.36 17.55
N SER A 23 -12.79 -21.30 18.21
CA SER A 23 -13.33 -19.94 18.08
C SER A 23 -12.27 -18.89 18.42
N TYR A 24 -12.50 -17.65 17.97
CA TYR A 24 -11.65 -16.51 18.36
C TYR A 24 -11.58 -16.33 19.87
N GLN A 25 -12.70 -16.51 20.58
CA GLN A 25 -12.73 -16.43 22.04
C GLN A 25 -11.79 -17.45 22.69
N VAL A 26 -11.83 -18.72 22.23
CA VAL A 26 -10.92 -19.77 22.74
C VAL A 26 -9.46 -19.41 22.47
N VAL A 27 -9.15 -18.81 21.31
CA VAL A 27 -7.79 -18.33 20.99
C VAL A 27 -7.36 -17.22 21.95
N LEU A 28 -8.18 -16.20 22.16
CA LEU A 28 -7.86 -15.07 23.04
C LEU A 28 -7.67 -15.53 24.49
N GLU A 29 -8.58 -16.35 25.02
CA GLU A 29 -8.48 -16.90 26.38
C GLU A 29 -7.20 -17.72 26.56
N THR A 30 -6.80 -18.49 25.54
CA THR A 30 -5.58 -19.29 25.58
C THR A 30 -4.31 -18.42 25.61
N ILE A 31 -4.29 -17.34 24.82
CA ILE A 31 -3.17 -16.38 24.82
C ILE A 31 -3.12 -15.63 26.16
N ALA A 32 -4.24 -15.09 26.61
CA ALA A 32 -4.34 -14.28 27.82
C ALA A 32 -4.04 -15.08 29.11
N ALA A 33 -4.27 -16.40 29.11
CA ALA A 33 -3.90 -17.28 30.21
C ALA A 33 -2.37 -17.46 30.39
N THR A 34 -1.56 -16.96 29.45
CA THR A 34 -0.10 -17.10 29.50
C THR A 34 0.52 -16.04 30.41
N THR A 35 1.38 -16.49 31.33
CA THR A 35 2.23 -15.63 32.15
C THR A 35 3.69 -15.82 31.77
N THR A 36 4.43 -14.72 31.63
CA THR A 36 5.88 -14.80 31.39
C THR A 36 6.62 -15.30 32.63
N ARG A 37 7.85 -15.82 32.47
CA ARG A 37 8.69 -16.31 33.58
C ARG A 37 8.94 -15.25 34.67
N ILE A 38 8.91 -13.98 34.30
CA ILE A 38 9.11 -12.83 35.20
C ILE A 38 7.80 -12.28 35.79
N GLY A 39 6.67 -12.96 35.57
CA GLY A 39 5.39 -12.65 36.21
C GLY A 39 4.49 -11.66 35.46
N LEU A 40 4.81 -11.27 34.22
CA LEU A 40 3.91 -10.44 33.41
C LEU A 40 2.72 -11.26 32.90
N THR A 41 1.51 -10.71 33.02
CA THR A 41 0.28 -11.23 32.41
C THR A 41 0.14 -10.70 30.99
N ILE A 42 -0.31 -11.55 30.07
CA ILE A 42 -0.54 -11.17 28.67
C ILE A 42 -2.00 -10.76 28.47
N GLY A 43 -2.23 -9.60 27.83
CA GLY A 43 -3.54 -9.21 27.32
C GLY A 43 -3.69 -9.66 25.86
N ALA A 44 -4.89 -10.10 25.49
CA ALA A 44 -5.23 -10.44 24.11
C ALA A 44 -6.63 -9.92 23.79
N GLU A 45 -6.77 -9.24 22.64
CA GLU A 45 -8.04 -8.72 22.16
C GLU A 45 -8.23 -9.04 20.67
N LEU A 46 -9.49 -9.18 20.25
CA LEU A 46 -9.83 -9.29 18.84
C LEU A 46 -9.94 -7.88 18.28
N ASP A 47 -9.02 -7.53 17.38
CA ASP A 47 -9.13 -6.31 16.60
C ASP A 47 -10.16 -6.50 15.47
N THR A 48 -11.29 -5.81 15.58
CA THR A 48 -12.34 -5.77 14.54
C THR A 48 -12.22 -4.56 13.62
N GLY A 49 -11.10 -3.85 13.68
CA GLY A 49 -10.79 -2.72 12.81
C GLY A 49 -10.87 -3.12 11.34
N SER A 50 -11.48 -2.23 10.55
CA SER A 50 -11.42 -2.34 9.09
C SER A 50 -10.20 -1.58 8.60
N TYR A 51 -9.28 -2.30 7.97
CA TYR A 51 -8.05 -1.75 7.42
C TYR A 51 -8.13 -1.75 5.90
N ASP A 52 -7.77 -0.62 5.29
CA ASP A 52 -7.69 -0.53 3.84
C ASP A 52 -6.62 -1.49 3.31
N LEU A 53 -7.04 -2.41 2.44
CA LEU A 53 -6.15 -3.37 1.82
C LEU A 53 -5.43 -2.75 0.61
N GLY A 54 -4.18 -3.14 0.40
CA GLY A 54 -3.40 -2.76 -0.79
C GLY A 54 -2.48 -1.56 -0.64
N VAL A 55 -2.37 -0.97 0.57
CA VAL A 55 -1.39 0.09 0.83
C VAL A 55 0.00 -0.39 0.44
N SER A 56 0.51 0.14 -0.67
CA SER A 56 1.83 -0.23 -1.18
C SER A 56 2.87 0.60 -0.45
N VAL A 57 3.64 -0.06 0.40
CA VAL A 57 4.79 0.52 1.09
C VAL A 57 6.03 0.29 0.23
N THR A 58 6.77 1.36 -0.05
CA THR A 58 8.03 1.24 -0.78
C THR A 58 9.07 0.50 0.07
N PRO A 59 10.07 -0.16 -0.53
CA PRO A 59 11.15 -0.79 0.24
C PRO A 59 11.85 0.19 1.18
N ALA A 60 12.03 1.45 0.75
CA ALA A 60 12.64 2.49 1.56
C ALA A 60 11.79 2.84 2.80
N GLU A 61 10.47 2.97 2.64
CA GLU A 61 9.56 3.19 3.77
C GLU A 61 9.55 2.00 4.74
N PHE A 62 9.55 0.77 4.22
CA PHE A 62 9.60 -0.42 5.05
C PHE A 62 10.93 -0.52 5.84
N HIS A 63 12.06 -0.23 5.19
CA HIS A 63 13.37 -0.23 5.85
C HIS A 63 13.57 0.96 6.81
N ALA A 64 12.78 2.02 6.69
CA ALA A 64 12.79 3.14 7.62
C ALA A 64 12.08 2.81 8.96
N LEU A 65 11.34 1.70 9.03
CA LEU A 65 10.71 1.27 10.27
C LEU A 65 11.80 0.92 11.32
N PRO A 66 11.64 1.37 12.58
CA PRO A 66 12.60 1.12 13.65
C PRO A 66 12.43 -0.29 14.23
N ILE A 67 12.56 -1.31 13.37
CA ILE A 67 12.38 -2.72 13.72
C ILE A 67 13.71 -3.28 14.25
N THR A 68 13.68 -3.84 15.46
CA THR A 68 14.79 -4.63 16.01
C THR A 68 14.37 -6.10 16.07
N PRO A 69 14.93 -6.98 15.21
CA PRO A 69 14.63 -8.41 15.24
C PRO A 69 15.07 -9.05 16.56
N SER A 70 14.27 -10.00 17.07
CA SER A 70 14.63 -10.84 18.21
C SER A 70 15.72 -11.85 17.84
N THR A 71 16.54 -12.24 18.80
CA THR A 71 17.50 -13.35 18.65
C THR A 71 16.80 -14.70 18.52
N PHE A 72 15.57 -14.82 19.03
CA PHE A 72 14.72 -15.98 18.87
C PHE A 72 13.64 -15.68 17.82
N HIS A 73 13.80 -16.29 16.64
CA HIS A 73 12.92 -16.10 15.49
C HIS A 73 12.66 -14.64 15.08
N GLY A 74 13.74 -13.90 14.79
CA GLY A 74 13.67 -12.50 14.35
C GLY A 74 12.89 -12.26 13.05
N ASP A 75 12.58 -13.32 12.30
CA ASP A 75 11.72 -13.29 11.12
C ASP A 75 10.26 -12.96 11.44
N TRP A 76 9.78 -13.24 12.66
CA TRP A 76 8.43 -12.90 13.11
C TRP A 76 8.35 -12.24 14.49
N ASN A 77 9.42 -12.32 15.28
CA ASN A 77 9.50 -11.75 16.62
C ASN A 77 10.42 -10.53 16.60
N TYR A 78 9.88 -9.34 16.88
CA TYR A 78 10.62 -8.08 16.76
C TYR A 78 10.06 -7.01 17.69
N THR A 79 10.89 -6.00 17.97
CA THR A 79 10.50 -4.80 18.71
C THR A 79 10.38 -3.61 17.76
N LEU A 80 9.28 -2.87 17.85
CA LEU A 80 9.08 -1.59 17.18
C LEU A 80 9.28 -0.45 18.17
N SER A 81 10.32 0.36 17.98
CA SER A 81 10.55 1.54 18.83
C SER A 81 9.63 2.70 18.42
N PRO A 82 9.11 3.50 19.37
CA PRO A 82 8.29 4.66 19.04
C PRO A 82 9.11 5.70 18.26
N VAL A 83 8.58 6.14 17.12
CA VAL A 83 9.13 7.24 16.32
C VAL A 83 8.07 8.33 16.23
N PRO A 84 8.41 9.61 16.43
CA PRO A 84 7.46 10.70 16.25
C PRO A 84 6.84 10.62 14.86
N PRO A 85 5.52 10.87 14.72
CA PRO A 85 4.84 10.74 13.44
C PRO A 85 5.54 11.61 12.40
N ARG A 86 5.96 10.98 11.29
CA ARG A 86 6.53 11.70 10.14
C ARG A 86 5.49 12.72 9.69
N ALA A 87 5.87 14.00 9.67
CA ALA A 87 5.02 15.03 9.08
C ALA A 87 4.64 14.55 7.67
N PRO A 88 3.36 14.58 7.27
CA PRO A 88 2.97 14.16 5.94
C PRO A 88 3.82 14.92 4.93
N ASP A 89 4.30 14.24 3.88
CA ASP A 89 5.05 14.82 2.77
C ASP A 89 4.15 15.77 1.94
N ALA A 90 3.60 16.78 2.61
CA ALA A 90 2.67 17.77 2.11
C ALA A 90 3.26 18.62 0.96
N PRO A 91 4.55 19.03 0.94
CA PRO A 91 5.04 19.82 -0.19
C PRO A 91 5.20 18.98 -1.47
N ALA A 92 5.57 17.69 -1.36
CA ALA A 92 5.81 16.84 -2.52
C ALA A 92 4.50 16.51 -3.26
N THR A 93 3.45 16.11 -2.54
CA THR A 93 2.14 15.76 -3.13
C THR A 93 1.42 16.98 -3.70
N THR A 94 1.58 18.13 -3.04
CA THR A 94 0.99 19.40 -3.50
C THR A 94 1.68 19.87 -4.78
N HIS A 95 3.01 19.81 -4.87
CA HIS A 95 3.72 20.20 -6.10
C HIS A 95 3.33 19.35 -7.32
N ARG A 96 3.02 18.06 -7.11
CA ARG A 96 2.71 17.12 -8.20
C ARG A 96 1.34 17.33 -8.83
N THR A 97 0.38 17.84 -8.08
CA THR A 97 -0.98 18.15 -8.53
C THR A 97 -1.16 19.61 -8.92
N ASP A 98 -0.05 20.29 -9.24
CA ASP A 98 -0.08 21.71 -9.60
C ASP A 98 -0.90 21.96 -10.88
N PRO A 99 -1.76 23.00 -10.92
CA PRO A 99 -2.53 23.35 -12.11
C PRO A 99 -1.68 23.64 -13.35
N ALA A 100 -0.46 24.17 -13.21
CA ALA A 100 0.45 24.40 -14.33
C ALA A 100 0.89 23.07 -14.99
N LEU A 101 1.04 22.02 -14.19
CA LEU A 101 1.44 20.69 -14.65
C LEU A 101 0.27 19.86 -15.16
N THR A 102 -0.85 19.88 -14.46
CA THR A 102 -2.02 19.04 -14.79
C THR A 102 -2.94 19.71 -15.81
N GLY A 103 -2.97 21.04 -15.84
CA GLY A 103 -3.89 21.80 -16.68
C GLY A 103 -5.30 21.91 -16.18
N MET A 104 -5.54 21.51 -14.93
CA MET A 104 -6.84 21.57 -14.27
C MET A 104 -6.65 22.02 -12.83
N SER A 105 -7.70 22.53 -12.20
CA SER A 105 -7.63 22.87 -10.78
C SER A 105 -7.45 21.60 -9.94
N ARG A 106 -6.87 21.77 -8.74
CA ARG A 106 -6.73 20.67 -7.76
C ARG A 106 -8.09 20.07 -7.39
N THR A 107 -9.13 20.90 -7.34
CA THR A 107 -10.51 20.46 -7.07
C THR A 107 -11.08 19.65 -8.24
N ALA A 108 -10.87 20.08 -9.48
CA ALA A 108 -11.27 19.32 -10.66
C ALA A 108 -10.54 17.98 -10.75
N PHE A 109 -9.25 17.94 -10.40
CA PHE A 109 -8.49 16.69 -10.33
C PHE A 109 -9.05 15.75 -9.25
N LYS A 110 -9.32 16.24 -8.03
CA LYS A 110 -9.96 15.43 -6.96
C LYS A 110 -11.32 14.89 -7.39
N HIS A 111 -12.13 15.73 -8.04
CA HIS A 111 -13.43 15.31 -8.55
C HIS A 111 -13.29 14.22 -9.62
N LEU A 112 -12.34 14.37 -10.55
CA LEU A 112 -12.05 13.35 -11.56
C LEU A 112 -11.63 12.02 -10.94
N VAL A 113 -10.79 12.07 -9.91
CA VAL A 113 -10.34 10.87 -9.17
C VAL A 113 -11.55 10.12 -8.60
N ALA A 114 -12.45 10.82 -7.91
CA ALA A 114 -13.67 10.22 -7.35
C ALA A 114 -14.62 9.66 -8.43
N VAL A 115 -14.85 10.41 -9.52
CA VAL A 115 -15.75 9.96 -10.60
C VAL A 115 -15.16 8.76 -11.37
N SER A 116 -13.84 8.67 -11.47
CA SER A 116 -13.18 7.60 -12.21
C SER A 116 -13.09 6.28 -11.45
N GLU A 117 -13.23 6.30 -10.13
CA GLU A 117 -13.05 5.14 -9.24
C GLU A 117 -13.86 3.89 -9.68
N PRO A 118 -15.16 3.99 -10.01
CA PRO A 118 -15.93 2.81 -10.44
C PRO A 118 -15.47 2.21 -11.78
N PHE A 119 -14.90 3.03 -12.67
CA PHE A 119 -14.41 2.57 -13.97
C PHE A 119 -13.13 1.75 -13.84
N TRP A 120 -12.34 2.01 -12.80
CA TRP A 120 -11.13 1.24 -12.54
C TRP A 120 -11.43 -0.21 -12.19
N ASP A 121 -12.45 -0.45 -11.38
CA ASP A 121 -12.93 -1.80 -11.06
C ASP A 121 -13.45 -2.53 -12.29
N ALA A 122 -14.18 -1.83 -13.16
CA ALA A 122 -14.70 -2.41 -14.40
C ALA A 122 -13.57 -2.81 -15.37
N LEU A 123 -12.55 -1.96 -15.54
CA LEU A 123 -11.40 -2.27 -16.39
C LEU A 123 -10.54 -3.40 -15.82
N ALA A 124 -10.36 -3.41 -14.49
CA ALA A 124 -9.70 -4.49 -13.76
C ALA A 124 -10.40 -5.84 -13.97
N GLU A 125 -11.73 -5.86 -13.84
CA GLU A 125 -12.55 -7.05 -14.06
C GLU A 125 -12.44 -7.52 -15.51
N ALA A 126 -12.57 -6.62 -16.48
CA ALA A 126 -12.45 -6.95 -17.91
C ALA A 126 -11.06 -7.51 -18.26
N ALA A 127 -9.99 -6.96 -17.69
CA ALA A 127 -8.63 -7.46 -17.89
C ALA A 127 -8.45 -8.86 -17.27
N PHE A 128 -8.99 -9.09 -16.07
CA PHE A 128 -8.97 -10.40 -15.42
C PHE A 128 -9.74 -11.45 -16.22
N GLN A 129 -10.95 -11.11 -16.68
CA GLN A 129 -11.78 -11.99 -17.49
C GLN A 129 -11.12 -12.34 -18.83
N ARG A 130 -10.44 -11.38 -19.49
CA ARG A 130 -9.68 -11.67 -20.72
C ARG A 130 -8.54 -12.67 -20.51
N ARG A 131 -7.92 -12.67 -19.33
CA ARG A 131 -6.76 -13.50 -19.02
C ARG A 131 -7.14 -14.88 -18.48
N PHE A 132 -8.18 -14.94 -17.65
CA PHE A 132 -8.54 -16.15 -16.91
C PHE A 132 -9.89 -16.74 -17.32
N HIS A 133 -10.60 -16.10 -18.27
CA HIS A 133 -11.89 -16.54 -18.80
C HIS A 133 -12.95 -16.84 -17.72
N ARG A 134 -12.87 -16.16 -16.59
CA ARG A 134 -13.77 -16.30 -15.45
C ARG A 134 -13.92 -14.97 -14.71
N PRO A 135 -15.06 -14.74 -14.03
CA PRO A 135 -15.22 -13.56 -13.19
C PRO A 135 -14.26 -13.62 -12.01
N ARG A 136 -13.87 -12.47 -11.51
CA ARG A 136 -12.98 -12.40 -10.35
C ARG A 136 -13.74 -12.78 -9.08
N SER A 137 -13.18 -13.71 -8.32
CA SER A 137 -13.79 -14.22 -7.08
C SER A 137 -13.73 -13.23 -5.91
N TYR A 138 -12.98 -12.12 -6.05
CA TYR A 138 -12.82 -11.10 -5.01
C TYR A 138 -12.58 -9.72 -5.64
N ARG A 139 -13.38 -8.72 -5.25
CA ARG A 139 -13.15 -7.31 -5.63
C ARG A 139 -12.14 -6.71 -4.65
N HIS A 140 -10.91 -6.49 -5.10
CA HIS A 140 -9.93 -5.77 -4.30
C HIS A 140 -9.97 -4.28 -4.69
N PRO A 141 -10.10 -3.34 -3.74
CA PRO A 141 -10.19 -1.89 -4.00
C PRO A 141 -9.03 -1.35 -4.87
N GLN A 142 -7.84 -1.94 -4.75
CA GLN A 142 -6.72 -1.70 -5.66
C GLN A 142 -6.35 -2.96 -6.45
N THR A 143 -6.79 -3.07 -7.70
CA THR A 143 -6.37 -4.17 -8.58
C THR A 143 -4.87 -4.13 -8.95
N SER A 144 -4.15 -3.06 -8.60
CA SER A 144 -2.73 -2.92 -8.91
C SER A 144 -1.98 -2.20 -7.79
N SER A 145 -0.67 -2.44 -7.68
CA SER A 145 0.26 -1.76 -6.76
C SER A 145 0.44 -0.25 -6.98
N VAL A 146 -0.37 0.34 -7.85
CA VAL A 146 -0.32 1.77 -8.17
C VAL A 146 -1.67 2.34 -7.80
N ASP A 147 -1.69 3.33 -6.92
CA ASP A 147 -2.94 3.98 -6.53
C ASP A 147 -3.67 4.63 -7.72
N HIS A 148 -5.00 4.62 -7.72
CA HIS A 148 -5.83 5.19 -8.79
C HIS A 148 -5.54 6.68 -9.03
N THR A 149 -5.27 7.46 -7.97
CA THR A 149 -4.82 8.85 -8.06
C THR A 149 -3.53 8.97 -8.88
N HIS A 150 -2.56 8.10 -8.58
CA HIS A 150 -1.27 8.06 -9.26
C HIS A 150 -1.40 7.66 -10.74
N ARG A 151 -2.33 6.76 -11.07
CA ARG A 151 -2.62 6.36 -12.46
C ARG A 151 -3.18 7.52 -13.28
N LEU A 152 -4.18 8.24 -12.74
CA LEU A 152 -4.77 9.41 -13.41
C LEU A 152 -3.76 10.54 -13.56
N LEU A 153 -3.00 10.83 -12.49
CA LEU A 153 -1.95 11.84 -12.53
C LEU A 153 -0.90 11.52 -13.61
N ALA A 154 -0.45 10.26 -13.69
CA ALA A 154 0.50 9.84 -14.71
C ALA A 154 -0.06 10.02 -16.13
N ALA A 155 -1.33 9.70 -16.36
CA ALA A 155 -1.96 9.88 -17.67
C ALA A 155 -2.10 11.35 -18.07
N ILE A 156 -2.52 12.21 -17.15
CA ILE A 156 -2.63 13.66 -17.39
C ILE A 156 -1.26 14.25 -17.71
N LEU A 157 -0.24 13.96 -16.88
CA LEU A 157 1.10 14.51 -17.07
C LEU A 157 1.77 13.99 -18.36
N ARG A 158 1.49 12.76 -18.76
CA ARG A 158 1.94 12.22 -20.06
C ARG A 158 1.19 12.84 -21.23
N ARG A 159 -0.12 13.06 -21.14
CA ARG A 159 -0.92 13.75 -22.17
C ARG A 159 -0.47 15.21 -22.34
N ARG A 160 -0.13 15.89 -21.23
CA ARG A 160 0.53 17.20 -21.20
C ARG A 160 1.94 17.23 -21.74
N ARG A 161 2.58 16.07 -21.97
CA ARG A 161 4.04 15.98 -22.22
C ARG A 161 4.87 16.69 -21.14
N ALA A 162 4.37 16.75 -19.91
CA ALA A 162 5.02 17.45 -18.81
C ALA A 162 6.32 16.75 -18.37
N VAL A 163 6.28 15.42 -18.32
CA VAL A 163 7.36 14.59 -17.77
C VAL A 163 7.52 13.27 -18.53
N THR A 164 8.73 12.71 -18.46
CA THR A 164 9.02 11.37 -19.00
C THR A 164 8.43 10.27 -18.12
N MET A 165 8.16 9.10 -18.71
CA MET A 165 7.63 7.94 -17.95
C MET A 165 8.62 7.45 -16.88
N THR A 166 9.91 7.47 -17.19
CA THR A 166 10.98 7.08 -16.25
C THR A 166 10.99 7.99 -15.03
N PHE A 167 10.97 9.30 -15.26
CA PHE A 167 10.96 10.27 -14.18
C PHE A 167 9.64 10.26 -13.41
N LEU A 168 8.50 9.99 -14.07
CA LEU A 168 7.21 9.78 -13.38
C LEU A 168 7.23 8.59 -12.43
N ALA A 169 7.81 7.46 -12.85
CA ALA A 169 7.95 6.29 -11.99
C ALA A 169 8.79 6.60 -10.74
N GLN A 170 9.91 7.31 -10.91
CA GLN A 170 10.75 7.80 -9.81
C GLN A 170 9.99 8.78 -8.91
N LEU A 171 9.30 9.75 -9.50
CA LEU A 171 8.49 10.75 -8.81
C LEU A 171 7.41 10.11 -7.94
N LEU A 172 6.77 9.05 -8.44
CA LEU A 172 5.69 8.29 -7.76
C LEU A 172 6.21 7.19 -6.85
N GLY A 173 7.51 6.87 -6.85
CA GLY A 173 8.04 5.75 -6.08
C GLY A 173 7.51 4.39 -6.53
N VAL A 174 7.03 4.27 -7.79
CA VAL A 174 6.41 3.04 -8.32
C VAL A 174 7.26 2.39 -9.40
N ASN A 175 7.06 1.08 -9.62
CA ASN A 175 7.71 0.37 -10.70
C ASN A 175 7.27 0.91 -12.08
N ARG A 176 8.24 1.23 -12.95
CA ARG A 176 8.00 1.78 -14.29
C ARG A 176 7.14 0.87 -15.17
N THR A 177 7.37 -0.44 -15.13
CA THR A 177 6.64 -1.41 -15.96
C THR A 177 5.17 -1.45 -15.54
N SER A 178 4.92 -1.54 -14.24
CA SER A 178 3.56 -1.48 -13.67
C SER A 178 2.87 -0.16 -14.03
N LEU A 179 3.59 0.97 -13.88
CA LEU A 179 3.05 2.28 -14.24
C LEU A 179 2.69 2.39 -15.73
N SER A 180 3.51 1.82 -16.62
CA SER A 180 3.25 1.84 -18.06
C SER A 180 2.02 1.02 -18.46
N ILE A 181 1.77 -0.11 -17.79
CA ILE A 181 0.57 -0.92 -18.00
C ILE A 181 -0.66 -0.14 -17.55
N GLN A 182 -0.63 0.35 -16.32
CA GLN A 182 -1.76 1.08 -15.71
C GLN A 182 -2.05 2.42 -16.39
N TYR A 183 -1.04 3.04 -16.99
CA TYR A 183 -1.19 4.24 -17.82
C TYR A 183 -2.14 4.04 -19.01
N GLN A 184 -2.15 2.86 -19.64
CA GLN A 184 -3.01 2.64 -20.82
C GLN A 184 -4.49 2.64 -20.45
N ASP A 185 -4.83 2.11 -19.28
CA ASP A 185 -6.20 2.13 -18.77
C ASP A 185 -6.60 3.54 -18.32
N ALA A 186 -5.70 4.28 -17.68
CA ALA A 186 -5.94 5.69 -17.34
C ALA A 186 -6.21 6.53 -18.59
N LYS A 187 -5.47 6.29 -19.68
CA LYS A 187 -5.68 6.99 -20.96
C LYS A 187 -7.10 6.76 -21.48
N ARG A 188 -7.59 5.51 -21.44
CA ARG A 188 -8.96 5.17 -21.85
C ARG A 188 -10.00 5.91 -21.01
N ILE A 189 -9.78 6.03 -19.70
CA ILE A 189 -10.68 6.78 -18.81
C ILE A 189 -10.70 8.27 -19.17
N LEU A 190 -9.55 8.89 -19.44
CA LEU A 190 -9.51 10.28 -19.87
C LEU A 190 -10.21 10.50 -21.22
N ASP A 191 -10.10 9.52 -22.13
CA ASP A 191 -10.79 9.56 -23.43
C ASP A 191 -12.32 9.40 -23.26
N LEU A 192 -12.77 8.53 -22.36
CA LEU A 192 -14.20 8.36 -22.02
C LEU A 192 -14.81 9.65 -21.45
N HIS A 193 -14.06 10.39 -20.64
CA HIS A 193 -14.51 11.65 -20.04
C HIS A 193 -14.27 12.87 -20.95
N TRP A 194 -13.84 12.68 -22.20
CA TRP A 194 -13.48 13.73 -23.16
C TRP A 194 -12.54 14.81 -22.60
N ILE A 195 -11.59 14.41 -21.75
CA ILE A 195 -10.68 15.35 -21.10
C ILE A 195 -9.57 15.70 -22.09
N LEU A 196 -9.72 16.85 -22.73
CA LEU A 196 -8.71 17.49 -23.57
C LEU A 196 -7.71 18.22 -22.68
N VAL A 197 -6.47 17.76 -22.69
CA VAL A 197 -5.39 18.40 -21.92
C VAL A 197 -4.38 19.00 -22.91
N THR A 198 -4.23 20.32 -22.87
CA THR A 198 -3.28 21.05 -23.73
C THR A 198 -1.84 20.62 -23.43
N PRO A 199 -1.06 20.20 -24.43
CA PRO A 199 0.34 19.86 -24.23
C PRO A 199 1.18 21.09 -23.88
N ILE A 200 2.11 20.92 -22.94
CA ILE A 200 3.11 21.95 -22.60
C ILE A 200 4.17 21.95 -23.71
N PRO A 201 4.52 23.12 -24.27
CA PRO A 201 5.59 23.20 -25.27
C PRO A 201 6.95 22.76 -24.68
N GLY A 202 7.81 22.23 -25.55
CA GLY A 202 9.17 21.78 -25.19
C GLY A 202 9.30 20.31 -24.79
N SER A 203 10.54 19.91 -24.46
CA SER A 203 10.91 18.53 -24.12
C SER A 203 10.45 18.15 -22.71
N PRO A 204 9.82 16.98 -22.50
CA PRO A 204 9.33 16.56 -21.18
C PRO A 204 10.43 16.56 -20.11
N ALA A 205 10.11 17.00 -18.90
CA ALA A 205 11.06 17.05 -17.80
C ALA A 205 11.56 15.65 -17.41
N ARG A 206 12.85 15.58 -17.09
CA ARG A 206 13.59 14.38 -16.66
C ARG A 206 14.16 14.53 -15.25
N THR A 207 14.17 15.76 -14.72
CA THR A 207 14.72 16.09 -13.40
C THR A 207 13.73 16.96 -12.63
N TRP A 208 13.90 17.01 -11.31
CA TRP A 208 13.12 17.88 -10.43
C TRP A 208 13.25 19.35 -10.80
N GLU A 209 14.44 19.81 -11.16
CA GLU A 209 14.72 21.19 -11.57
C GLU A 209 13.89 21.60 -12.81
N GLN A 210 13.83 20.73 -13.82
CA GLN A 210 13.03 20.95 -15.02
C GLN A 210 11.52 20.91 -14.75
N LEU A 211 11.09 20.13 -13.74
CA LEU A 211 9.70 20.09 -13.32
C LEU A 211 9.33 21.38 -12.56
N HIS A 212 10.18 21.83 -11.64
CA HIS A 212 10.01 23.06 -10.89
C HIS A 212 9.96 24.29 -11.80
N ALA A 213 10.81 24.35 -12.83
CA ALA A 213 10.79 25.42 -13.82
C ALA A 213 9.46 25.54 -14.60
N ARG A 214 8.64 24.48 -14.63
CA ARG A 214 7.33 24.48 -15.29
C ARG A 214 6.19 24.91 -14.37
N THR A 215 6.40 24.89 -13.05
CA THR A 215 5.43 25.33 -12.04
C THR A 215 5.65 26.77 -11.59
N THR A 216 6.85 27.33 -11.76
CA THR A 216 7.09 28.75 -11.51
C THR A 216 6.44 29.59 -12.59
N PRO A 217 5.50 30.50 -12.26
CA PRO A 217 4.89 31.38 -13.24
C PRO A 217 5.94 32.29 -13.89
N ALA A 218 5.81 32.49 -15.20
CA ALA A 218 6.76 33.23 -16.03
C ALA A 218 6.84 34.75 -15.74
N GLU A 219 6.21 35.25 -14.67
CA GLU A 219 6.16 36.69 -14.32
C GLU A 219 7.36 37.20 -13.51
N ALA A 220 8.30 36.34 -13.09
CA ALA A 220 9.50 36.76 -12.35
C ALA A 220 10.73 37.05 -13.25
N ARG A 221 10.51 37.42 -14.52
CA ARG A 221 11.55 37.91 -15.44
C ARG A 221 11.07 39.17 -16.17
N ARG A 222 10.98 40.27 -15.43
CA ARG A 222 11.08 41.63 -15.98
C ARG A 222 11.99 42.45 -15.08
#